data_AF-A0A7C3T3F6-F1
#
_entry.id   AF-A0A7C3T3F6-F1
#
_cell.length_a   1.000
_cell.length_b   1.000
_cell.length_c   1.000
_cell.angle_alpha   90.00
_cell.angle_beta   90.00
_cell.angle_gamma   90.00
#
_symmetry.space_group_name_H-M   'P 1'
#
loop_
_entity.id
_entity.type
_entity.pdbx_description
1 polymer ?
#
loop_
_entity_poly.entity_id
_entity_poly.type
_entity_poly.pdbx_seq_one_letter_code
_entity_poly.pdbx_strand_id
1 'polypeptide(L)'
;MAFMGMGLTMTAARQLNVAELFTLVSELNQYTRFSVMPMRGHGNVAGADQVLSWTTGYPFAVSFARGYPQFSPGEFSAVDMLVRQATDAALIIASDPGAHFPRAAAQYLSEIPTIVLDHAESVTASHAQVVFPTAVYGVDASGTAYRMDNIPIPLHKVIETERVTDEDVLQRIIEAVQ
;
A
#
# COMPACT_ATOMS: atom_id res chain seq x y z
N MET A 1 -24.84 -7.47 8.37
CA MET A 1 -23.55 -6.94 7.88
C MET A 1 -22.45 -7.80 8.49
N ALA A 2 -21.50 -8.27 7.68
CA ALA A 2 -20.31 -8.99 8.12
C ALA A 2 -19.06 -8.12 7.96
N PHE A 3 -18.18 -8.14 8.96
CA PHE A 3 -16.87 -7.51 8.91
C PHE A 3 -15.83 -8.60 8.66
N MET A 4 -14.97 -8.42 7.65
CA MET A 4 -13.90 -9.37 7.33
C MET A 4 -12.53 -8.73 7.55
N GLY A 5 -11.56 -9.52 8.01
CA GLY A 5 -10.20 -9.04 8.28
C GLY A 5 -9.14 -10.11 7.99
N MET A 6 -7.95 -9.92 8.55
CA MET A 6 -6.77 -10.74 8.25
C MET A 6 -6.92 -12.22 8.60
N GLY A 7 -7.80 -12.56 9.56
CA GLY A 7 -8.12 -13.96 9.89
C GLY A 7 -8.73 -14.73 8.71
N LEU A 8 -9.33 -14.04 7.74
CA LEU A 8 -9.90 -14.64 6.54
C LEU A 8 -8.92 -14.59 5.35
N THR A 9 -8.18 -13.49 5.21
CA THR A 9 -7.31 -13.24 4.05
C THR A 9 -5.93 -13.89 4.17
N MET A 10 -5.45 -14.17 5.39
CA MET A 10 -4.11 -14.73 5.65
C MET A 10 -4.11 -16.20 6.09
N THR A 11 -5.29 -16.82 6.22
CA THR A 11 -5.40 -18.26 6.52
C THR A 11 -5.38 -19.09 5.24
N ALA A 12 -5.38 -20.43 5.39
CA ALA A 12 -5.44 -21.34 4.26
C ALA A 12 -6.59 -20.98 3.31
N ALA A 13 -6.40 -21.16 2.00
CA ALA A 13 -7.30 -20.76 0.92
C ALA A 13 -7.44 -19.25 0.64
N ARG A 14 -7.01 -18.35 1.54
CA ARG A 14 -6.82 -16.89 1.32
C ARG A 14 -7.99 -16.23 0.58
N GLN A 15 -7.80 -15.84 -0.69
CA GLN A 15 -8.82 -15.18 -1.52
C GLN A 15 -10.06 -16.04 -1.75
N LEU A 16 -9.95 -17.37 -1.70
CA LEU A 16 -11.10 -18.27 -1.82
C LEU A 16 -12.04 -18.14 -0.62
N ASN A 17 -11.50 -17.92 0.60
CA ASN A 17 -12.35 -17.68 1.77
C ASN A 17 -13.18 -16.40 1.60
N VAL A 18 -12.59 -15.37 0.98
CA VAL A 18 -13.27 -14.10 0.68
C VAL A 18 -14.34 -14.30 -0.37
N ALA A 19 -14.06 -15.09 -1.41
CA ALA A 19 -15.02 -15.43 -2.45
C ALA A 19 -16.25 -16.15 -1.86
N GLU A 20 -16.04 -17.16 -1.02
CA GLU A 20 -17.13 -17.90 -0.37
C GLU A 20 -17.95 -17.02 0.59
N LEU A 21 -17.31 -16.09 1.30
CA LEU A 21 -18.03 -15.10 2.11
C LEU A 21 -18.94 -14.22 1.23
N PHE A 22 -18.47 -13.79 0.06
CA PHE A 22 -19.30 -13.01 -0.86
C PHE A 22 -20.44 -13.84 -1.45
N THR A 23 -20.20 -15.11 -1.78
CA THR A 23 -21.26 -16.05 -2.19
C THR A 23 -22.32 -16.18 -1.11
N LEU A 24 -21.92 -16.46 0.14
CA LEU A 24 -22.83 -16.55 1.27
C LEU A 24 -23.65 -15.27 1.45
N VAL A 25 -23.02 -14.10 1.39
CA VAL A 25 -23.74 -12.82 1.51
C VAL A 25 -24.70 -12.60 0.35
N SER A 26 -24.34 -13.02 -0.87
CA SER A 26 -25.25 -12.98 -2.02
C SER A 26 -26.51 -13.83 -1.79
N GLU A 27 -26.35 -15.05 -1.26
CA GLU A 27 -27.45 -15.94 -0.94
C GLU A 27 -28.34 -15.41 0.20
N LEU A 28 -27.73 -14.87 1.26
CA LEU A 28 -28.48 -14.25 2.37
C LEU A 28 -29.36 -13.09 1.91
N ASN A 29 -28.95 -12.35 0.87
CA ASN A 29 -29.74 -11.26 0.30
C ASN A 29 -31.06 -11.70 -0.37
N GLN A 30 -31.27 -12.99 -0.60
CA GLN A 30 -32.57 -13.52 -1.01
C GLN A 30 -33.61 -13.47 0.13
N TYR A 31 -33.15 -13.44 1.38
CA TYR A 31 -34.00 -13.49 2.58
C TYR A 31 -34.00 -12.19 3.38
N THR A 32 -32.85 -11.53 3.50
CA THR A 32 -32.70 -10.29 4.27
C THR A 32 -31.52 -9.46 3.78
N ARG A 33 -31.53 -8.15 4.04
CA ARG A 33 -30.44 -7.25 3.61
C ARG A 33 -29.16 -7.59 4.34
N PHE A 34 -28.13 -7.95 3.58
CA PHE A 34 -26.81 -8.29 4.12
C PHE A 34 -25.70 -7.69 3.26
N SER A 35 -24.57 -7.36 3.87
CA SER A 35 -23.43 -6.72 3.22
C SER A 35 -22.14 -7.15 3.90
N VAL A 36 -21.02 -7.03 3.19
CA VAL A 36 -19.67 -7.26 3.73
C VAL A 36 -18.90 -5.94 3.73
N MET A 37 -18.18 -5.68 4.81
CA MET A 37 -17.24 -4.57 4.92
C MET A 37 -15.84 -5.12 5.21
N PRO A 38 -14.86 -4.93 4.31
CA PRO A 38 -13.49 -5.29 4.58
C PRO A 38 -12.87 -4.29 5.57
N MET A 39 -12.32 -4.81 6.67
CA MET A 39 -11.60 -4.06 7.68
C MET A 39 -10.20 -3.74 7.17
N ARG A 40 -10.08 -2.63 6.43
CA ARG A 40 -8.80 -2.15 5.86
C ARG A 40 -7.89 -1.64 6.98
N GLY A 41 -6.59 -1.94 6.88
CA GLY A 41 -5.62 -1.73 7.95
C GLY A 41 -5.19 -0.27 8.14
N HIS A 42 -4.28 0.22 7.29
CA HIS A 42 -3.74 1.58 7.40
C HIS A 42 -4.74 2.65 6.93
N GLY A 43 -4.55 3.88 7.41
CA GLY A 43 -5.47 5.00 7.24
C GLY A 43 -5.79 5.38 5.79
N ASN A 44 -4.95 5.01 4.81
CA ASN A 44 -5.19 5.32 3.40
C ASN A 44 -4.89 4.18 2.41
N VAL A 45 -4.95 2.90 2.85
CA VAL A 45 -4.80 1.77 1.91
C VAL A 45 -5.91 1.80 0.84
N ALA A 46 -7.13 2.20 1.22
CA ALA A 46 -8.20 2.38 0.26
C ALA A 46 -7.86 3.47 -0.77
N GLY A 47 -7.22 4.57 -0.36
CA GLY A 47 -6.89 5.65 -1.29
C GLY A 47 -5.81 5.26 -2.27
N ALA A 48 -4.77 4.53 -1.83
CA ALA A 48 -3.75 4.01 -2.73
C ALA A 48 -4.36 3.12 -3.82
N ASP A 49 -5.25 2.20 -3.44
CA ASP A 49 -5.95 1.33 -4.39
C ASP A 49 -6.86 2.13 -5.33
N GLN A 50 -7.58 3.13 -4.83
CA GLN A 50 -8.46 3.99 -5.64
C GLN A 50 -7.64 4.79 -6.66
N VAL A 51 -6.57 5.45 -6.21
CA VAL A 51 -5.67 6.27 -7.05
C VAL A 51 -5.06 5.43 -8.16
N LEU A 52 -4.52 4.27 -7.82
CA LEU A 52 -3.92 3.38 -8.80
C LEU A 52 -4.97 2.82 -9.76
N SER A 53 -6.17 2.49 -9.28
CA SER A 53 -7.26 1.98 -10.11
C SER A 53 -7.73 2.99 -11.16
N TRP A 54 -7.96 4.26 -10.79
CA TRP A 54 -8.39 5.25 -11.79
C TRP A 54 -7.26 5.69 -12.72
N THR A 55 -6.00 5.58 -12.29
CA THR A 55 -4.83 5.99 -13.09
C THR A 55 -4.38 4.90 -14.06
N THR A 56 -4.47 3.63 -13.65
CA THR A 56 -3.88 2.49 -14.38
C THR A 56 -4.90 1.44 -14.82
N GLY A 57 -6.12 1.48 -14.27
CA GLY A 57 -7.12 0.42 -14.41
C GLY A 57 -7.02 -0.70 -13.36
N TYR A 58 -6.00 -0.68 -12.48
CA TYR A 58 -5.72 -1.77 -11.55
C TYR A 58 -5.36 -1.28 -10.13
N PRO A 59 -5.73 -2.02 -9.07
CA PRO A 59 -5.64 -1.54 -7.68
C PRO A 59 -4.26 -1.69 -7.01
N PHE A 60 -3.43 -2.66 -7.41
CA PHE A 60 -2.08 -2.90 -6.86
C PHE A 60 -1.29 -3.81 -7.80
N ALA A 61 -0.04 -4.18 -7.49
CA ALA A 61 0.78 -5.12 -8.27
C ALA A 61 0.79 -4.81 -9.79
N VAL A 62 1.06 -3.55 -10.10
CA VAL A 62 1.11 -3.02 -11.48
C VAL A 62 2.56 -2.84 -11.90
N SER A 63 2.93 -3.39 -13.05
CA SER A 63 4.22 -3.16 -13.70
C SER A 63 4.07 -2.22 -14.89
N PHE A 64 5.02 -1.30 -15.05
CA PHE A 64 5.12 -0.40 -16.21
C PHE A 64 6.30 -0.76 -17.13
N ALA A 65 6.97 -1.90 -16.92
CA ALA A 65 8.21 -2.26 -17.62
C ALA A 65 8.07 -2.33 -19.16
N ARG A 66 6.87 -2.56 -19.69
CA ARG A 66 6.60 -2.61 -21.14
C ARG A 66 6.09 -1.28 -21.73
N GLY A 67 6.13 -0.19 -20.95
CA GLY A 67 5.60 1.12 -21.34
C GLY A 67 4.08 1.27 -21.22
N TYR A 68 3.39 0.27 -20.68
CA TYR A 68 1.96 0.29 -20.39
C TYR A 68 1.68 -0.54 -19.11
N PRO A 69 0.60 -0.27 -18.36
CA PRO A 69 0.32 -0.96 -17.10
C PRO A 69 -0.03 -2.44 -17.34
N GLN A 70 0.63 -3.32 -16.60
CA GLN A 70 0.34 -4.76 -16.54
C GLN A 70 0.04 -5.17 -15.11
N PHE A 71 -1.06 -5.89 -14.90
CA PHE A 71 -1.52 -6.33 -13.59
C PHE A 71 -1.41 -7.84 -13.43
N SER A 72 -0.64 -8.28 -12.44
CA SER A 72 -0.42 -9.70 -12.17
C SER A 72 -0.04 -9.90 -10.69
N PRO A 73 -1.02 -9.93 -9.76
CA PRO A 73 -0.77 -10.32 -8.37
C PRO A 73 -0.15 -11.72 -8.29
N GLY A 74 0.96 -11.84 -7.56
CA GLY A 74 1.77 -13.06 -7.54
C GLY A 74 2.98 -13.00 -8.48
N GLU A 75 3.01 -12.07 -9.42
CA GLU A 75 4.17 -11.77 -10.25
C GLU A 75 4.78 -10.42 -9.86
N PHE A 76 3.96 -9.36 -9.85
CA PHE A 76 4.38 -7.98 -9.55
C PHE A 76 4.07 -7.54 -8.12
N SER A 77 3.65 -8.45 -7.24
CA SER A 77 3.51 -8.15 -5.82
C SER A 77 4.90 -7.92 -5.20
N ALA A 78 5.02 -6.95 -4.30
CA ALA A 78 6.31 -6.60 -3.67
C ALA A 78 7.00 -7.81 -3.02
N VAL A 79 6.27 -8.64 -2.27
CA VAL A 79 6.83 -9.85 -1.64
C VAL A 79 7.32 -10.85 -2.69
N ASP A 80 6.54 -11.11 -3.74
CA ASP A 80 6.91 -12.06 -4.79
C ASP A 80 8.15 -11.59 -5.57
N MET A 81 8.22 -10.30 -5.90
CA MET A 81 9.37 -9.68 -6.56
C MET A 81 10.66 -9.79 -5.73
N LEU A 82 10.58 -9.49 -4.43
CA LEU A 82 11.72 -9.57 -3.51
C LEU A 82 12.18 -11.02 -3.27
N VAL A 83 11.24 -11.95 -3.04
CA VAL A 83 11.59 -13.37 -2.81
C VAL A 83 12.26 -13.98 -4.06
N ARG A 84 11.86 -13.56 -5.26
CA ARG A 84 12.45 -14.00 -6.53
C ARG A 84 13.73 -13.25 -6.91
N GLN A 85 14.13 -12.24 -6.12
CA GLN A 85 15.27 -11.37 -6.42
C GLN A 85 15.17 -10.72 -7.81
N ALA A 86 13.95 -10.31 -8.18
CA ALA A 86 13.65 -9.75 -9.50
C ALA A 86 13.77 -8.21 -9.55
N THR A 87 14.19 -7.58 -8.45
CA THR A 87 14.35 -6.12 -8.31
C THR A 87 15.78 -5.77 -7.96
N ASP A 88 16.32 -4.73 -8.56
CA ASP A 88 17.67 -4.20 -8.30
C ASP A 88 17.68 -2.99 -7.36
N ALA A 89 16.53 -2.34 -7.14
CA ALA A 89 16.34 -1.27 -6.18
C ALA A 89 14.90 -1.24 -5.63
N ALA A 90 14.69 -0.55 -4.51
CA ALA A 90 13.38 -0.37 -3.89
C ALA A 90 13.13 1.08 -3.45
N LEU A 91 11.92 1.58 -3.70
CA LEU A 91 11.39 2.83 -3.16
C LEU A 91 10.24 2.49 -2.22
N ILE A 92 10.41 2.79 -0.93
CA ILE A 92 9.42 2.53 0.12
C ILE A 92 8.85 3.86 0.61
N ILE A 93 7.53 3.98 0.63
CA ILE A 93 6.83 5.21 1.02
C ILE A 93 5.86 4.86 2.14
N ALA A 94 6.01 5.51 3.30
CA ALA A 94 5.15 5.38 4.48
C ALA A 94 4.83 3.92 4.87
N SER A 95 5.84 3.04 4.84
CA SER A 95 5.70 1.62 5.15
C SER A 95 6.98 1.04 5.74
N ASP A 96 6.85 -0.02 6.53
CA ASP A 96 7.98 -0.74 7.15
C ASP A 96 8.02 -2.22 6.72
N PRO A 97 8.31 -2.55 5.45
CA PRO A 97 8.43 -3.92 4.97
C PRO A 97 9.53 -4.73 5.70
N GLY A 98 10.61 -4.09 6.16
CA GLY A 98 11.65 -4.74 6.95
C GLY A 98 11.13 -5.41 8.23
N ALA A 99 10.13 -4.80 8.89
CA ALA A 99 9.48 -5.39 10.06
C ALA A 99 8.32 -6.36 9.72
N HIS A 100 7.62 -6.14 8.60
CA HIS A 100 6.33 -6.78 8.34
C HIS A 100 6.32 -7.84 7.23
N PHE A 101 7.34 -7.88 6.36
CA PHE A 101 7.42 -8.87 5.29
C PHE A 101 7.97 -10.21 5.79
N PRO A 102 7.69 -11.32 5.07
CA PRO A 102 8.35 -12.59 5.33
C PRO A 102 9.87 -12.46 5.31
N ARG A 103 10.55 -13.21 6.16
CA ARG A 103 12.01 -13.13 6.37
C ARG A 103 12.82 -13.10 5.06
N ALA A 104 12.48 -13.94 4.09
CA ALA A 104 13.20 -14.00 2.81
C ALA A 104 13.10 -12.68 2.02
N ALA A 105 11.93 -12.04 2.00
CA ALA A 105 11.74 -10.76 1.34
C ALA A 105 12.45 -9.62 2.09
N ALA A 106 12.30 -9.57 3.42
CA ALA A 106 12.95 -8.57 4.24
C ALA A 106 14.49 -8.65 4.17
N GLN A 107 15.04 -9.87 4.13
CA GLN A 107 16.48 -10.08 3.96
C GLN A 107 16.96 -9.53 2.62
N TYR A 108 16.32 -9.90 1.51
CA TYR A 108 16.75 -9.41 0.20
C TYR A 108 16.58 -7.89 0.06
N LEU A 109 15.53 -7.32 0.64
CA LEU A 109 15.34 -5.87 0.68
C LEU A 109 16.54 -5.15 1.36
N SER A 110 17.15 -5.76 2.38
CA SER A 110 18.34 -5.20 3.03
C SER A 110 19.64 -5.31 2.22
N GLU A 111 19.63 -6.08 1.13
CA GLU A 111 20.80 -6.31 0.26
C GLU A 111 20.80 -5.36 -0.95
N ILE A 112 19.66 -4.78 -1.33
CA ILE A 112 19.52 -3.90 -2.49
C ILE A 112 19.45 -2.41 -2.10
N PRO A 113 19.88 -1.49 -3.00
CA PRO A 113 19.64 -0.05 -2.88
C PRO A 113 18.18 0.27 -2.55
N THR A 114 17.95 0.76 -1.33
CA THR A 114 16.60 1.08 -0.84
C THR A 114 16.52 2.56 -0.46
N ILE A 115 15.53 3.25 -1.02
CA ILE A 115 15.15 4.63 -0.68
C ILE A 115 13.88 4.59 0.15
N VAL A 116 13.85 5.32 1.27
CA VAL A 116 12.68 5.39 2.17
C VAL A 116 12.19 6.84 2.28
N LEU A 117 10.90 7.04 2.07
CA LEU A 117 10.18 8.27 2.43
C LEU A 117 9.30 7.93 3.62
N ASP A 118 9.70 8.38 4.80
CA ASP A 118 8.93 8.17 6.03
C ASP A 118 9.26 9.25 7.07
N HIS A 119 8.30 9.54 7.93
CA HIS A 119 8.41 10.53 9.00
C HIS A 119 9.13 10.03 10.25
N ALA A 120 9.22 8.71 10.42
CA ALA A 120 9.71 8.05 11.62
C ALA A 120 10.81 7.02 11.30
N GLU A 121 11.68 6.77 12.28
CA GLU A 121 12.62 5.65 12.20
C GLU A 121 11.86 4.32 12.17
N SER A 122 12.31 3.41 11.32
CA SER A 122 11.72 2.08 11.12
C SER A 122 12.82 1.05 10.83
N VAL A 123 12.48 -0.25 10.91
CA VAL A 123 13.44 -1.31 10.58
C VAL A 123 13.92 -1.13 9.14
N THR A 124 13.00 -0.81 8.23
CA THR A 124 13.32 -0.52 6.83
C THR A 124 14.24 0.70 6.69
N ALA A 125 13.93 1.82 7.37
CA ALA A 125 14.73 3.04 7.30
C ALA A 125 16.17 2.81 7.81
N SER A 126 16.35 1.96 8.84
CA SER A 126 17.67 1.68 9.40
C SER A 126 18.63 0.93 8.45
N HIS A 127 18.10 0.29 7.41
CA HIS A 127 18.88 -0.43 6.39
C HIS A 127 18.81 0.26 5.01
N ALA A 128 18.15 1.42 4.92
CA ALA A 128 18.00 2.16 3.69
C ALA A 128 19.29 2.91 3.32
N GLN A 129 19.56 3.04 2.02
CA GLN A 129 20.67 3.82 1.51
C GLN A 129 20.40 5.32 1.59
N VAL A 130 19.14 5.72 1.38
CA VAL A 130 18.68 7.10 1.47
C VAL A 130 17.36 7.14 2.23
N VAL A 131 17.26 8.05 3.18
CA VAL A 131 16.02 8.33 3.92
C VAL A 131 15.65 9.79 3.75
N PHE A 132 14.44 10.04 3.26
CA PHE A 132 13.82 11.35 3.20
C PHE A 132 12.81 11.48 4.34
N PRO A 133 13.10 12.27 5.39
CA PRO A 133 12.16 12.51 6.47
C PRO A 133 11.04 13.45 6.01
N THR A 134 9.88 12.89 5.68
CA THR A 134 8.75 13.64 5.13
C THR A 134 7.73 14.08 6.19
N ALA A 135 6.87 15.01 5.81
CA ALA A 135 5.74 15.47 6.62
C ALA A 135 4.65 14.39 6.74
N VAL A 136 3.94 14.40 7.87
CA VAL A 136 2.84 13.50 8.19
C VAL A 136 1.50 14.12 7.77
N TYR A 137 0.84 13.45 6.84
CA TYR A 137 -0.51 13.85 6.41
C TYR A 137 -1.52 13.80 7.57
N GLY A 138 -2.26 14.88 7.74
CA GLY A 138 -3.20 15.09 8.85
C GLY A 138 -2.57 15.61 10.14
N VAL A 139 -1.26 15.85 10.17
CA VAL A 139 -0.57 16.50 11.30
C VAL A 139 0.12 17.77 10.82
N ASP A 140 1.14 17.64 9.98
CA ASP A 140 1.93 18.76 9.47
C ASP A 140 1.91 18.87 7.93
N ALA A 141 1.18 17.98 7.25
CA ALA A 141 0.76 18.12 5.85
C ALA A 141 -0.78 17.95 5.69
N SER A 142 -1.36 18.65 4.72
CA SER A 142 -2.76 18.43 4.31
C SER A 142 -2.84 17.34 3.23
N GLY A 143 -3.99 16.69 3.08
CA GLY A 143 -4.14 15.64 2.06
C GLY A 143 -5.55 15.08 1.99
N THR A 144 -5.70 13.92 1.36
CA THR A 144 -6.97 13.17 1.34
C THR A 144 -6.71 11.71 1.69
N ALA A 145 -7.49 11.18 2.63
CA ALA A 145 -7.48 9.78 2.97
C ALA A 145 -8.85 9.15 2.69
N TYR A 146 -8.86 7.92 2.20
CA TYR A 146 -10.07 7.14 2.00
C TYR A 146 -10.26 6.20 3.17
N ARG A 147 -11.41 6.31 3.84
CA ARG A 147 -11.81 5.37 4.88
C ARG A 147 -12.08 3.99 4.27
N MET A 148 -12.16 2.96 5.10
CA MET A 148 -12.38 1.56 4.69
C MET A 148 -13.64 1.33 3.80
N ASP A 149 -14.61 2.25 3.83
CA ASP A 149 -15.80 2.25 2.98
C ASP A 149 -15.65 3.09 1.70
N ASN A 150 -14.42 3.49 1.35
CA ASN A 150 -14.04 4.32 0.21
C ASN A 150 -14.59 5.76 0.24
N ILE A 151 -15.01 6.26 1.40
CA ILE A 151 -15.38 7.67 1.54
C ILE A 151 -14.10 8.51 1.66
N PRO A 152 -13.88 9.50 0.77
CA PRO A 152 -12.76 10.42 0.88
C PRO A 152 -12.98 11.39 2.04
N ILE A 153 -11.97 11.54 2.87
CA ILE A 153 -11.93 12.43 4.03
C ILE A 153 -10.76 13.39 3.84
N PRO A 154 -10.99 14.72 3.80
CA PRO A 154 -9.91 15.69 3.75
C PRO A 154 -9.15 15.66 5.07
N LEU A 155 -7.82 15.62 4.96
CA LEU A 155 -6.89 15.75 6.08
C LEU A 155 -6.41 17.19 6.14
N HIS A 156 -6.47 17.78 7.33
CA HIS A 156 -6.01 19.14 7.57
C HIS A 156 -4.66 19.13 8.27
N LYS A 157 -3.76 20.00 7.85
CA LYS A 157 -2.58 20.38 8.60
C LYS A 157 -3.00 21.08 9.91
N VAL A 158 -2.45 20.62 11.03
CA VAL A 158 -2.71 21.14 12.37
C VAL A 158 -1.49 21.86 12.94
N ILE A 159 -0.28 21.51 12.47
CA ILE A 159 1.00 22.04 12.94
C ILE A 159 1.82 22.51 11.75
N GLU A 160 2.53 23.64 11.91
CA GLU A 160 3.49 24.13 10.92
C GLU A 160 4.82 23.38 11.00
N THR A 161 5.41 23.06 9.85
CA THR A 161 6.65 22.28 9.71
C THR A 161 7.44 22.77 8.51
N GLU A 162 8.76 22.62 8.56
CA GLU A 162 9.65 22.82 7.40
C GLU A 162 9.88 21.52 6.62
N ARG A 163 9.32 20.39 7.09
CA ARG A 163 9.41 19.11 6.38
C ARG A 163 8.66 19.20 5.05
N VAL A 164 9.28 18.63 4.02
CA VAL A 164 8.67 18.47 2.69
C VAL A 164 7.68 17.31 2.69
N THR A 165 6.68 17.36 1.82
CA THR A 165 5.72 16.27 1.65
C THR A 165 6.31 15.13 0.83
N ASP A 166 5.71 13.94 0.90
CA ASP A 166 6.06 12.83 -0.01
C ASP A 166 5.90 13.25 -1.48
N GLU A 167 4.86 14.03 -1.80
CA GLU A 167 4.59 14.55 -3.15
C GLU A 167 5.74 15.45 -3.64
N ASP A 168 6.21 16.39 -2.82
CA ASP A 168 7.32 17.28 -3.18
C ASP A 168 8.61 16.50 -3.48
N VAL A 169 8.90 15.47 -2.69
CA VAL A 169 10.09 14.62 -2.89
C VAL A 169 9.95 13.82 -4.19
N LEU A 170 8.79 13.19 -4.43
CA LEU A 170 8.54 12.43 -5.65
C LEU A 170 8.61 13.31 -6.90
N GLN A 171 8.05 14.52 -6.85
CA GLN A 171 8.09 15.48 -7.96
C GLN A 171 9.54 15.84 -8.33
N ARG A 172 10.39 16.13 -7.33
CA ARG A 172 11.82 16.42 -7.56
C ARG A 172 12.59 15.23 -8.10
N ILE A 173 12.25 14.01 -7.66
CA ILE A 173 12.85 12.79 -8.21
C ILE A 173 12.46 12.61 -9.68
N ILE A 174 11.18 12.81 -10.02
CA ILE A 174 10.68 12.73 -11.40
C ILE A 174 11.42 13.73 -12.29
N GLU A 175 11.56 14.99 -11.85
CA GLU A 175 12.28 16.04 -12.58
C GLU A 175 13.76 15.74 -12.79
N ALA A 176 14.40 15.02 -11.86
CA ALA A 176 15.82 14.69 -11.95
C ALA A 176 16.12 13.46 -12.84
N VAL A 177 15.12 12.60 -13.08
CA VAL A 177 15.26 11.36 -13.85
C VAL A 177 14.77 11.50 -15.30
N GLN A 178 13.95 12.52 -15.57
CA GLN A 178 13.53 12.92 -16.92
C GLN A 178 14.61 13.72 -17.66
#